data_AF-A0A9D5JEH9-F1
#
_entry.id   AF-A0A9D5JEH9-F1
#
_cell.length_a   1.000
_cell.length_b   1.000
_cell.length_c   1.000
_cell.angle_alpha   90.00
_cell.angle_beta   90.00
_cell.angle_gamma   90.00
#
_symmetry.space_group_name_H-M   'P 1'
#
loop_
_entity.id
_entity.type
_entity.pdbx_description
1 polymer ?
#
loop_
_entity_poly.entity_id
_entity_poly.type
_entity_poly.pdbx_seq_one_letter_code
_entity_poly.pdbx_strand_id
1 'polypeptide(L)'
;MVDAMSDGDLSAPDEFSIELPPNSRIRALKFEMEKDVLHVFFDDDGAERVLKPADLLALHGGYIRSETLTRTPTKSSSKPSFGSLGMMAMTGMPINPGKVVDKIISKDQVHLSEEFHFVLGLRVARTPALWYLRASSFNFRTALGPEATYSTEINCRQLVRRLCGFAPDAVRDNFITAYSQRLPLPPALNGLIEFLRVASGARL
;
A
#
# COMPACT_ATOMS: atom_id res chain seq x y z
N MET A 1 -1.92 38.70 52.87
CA MET A 1 -1.39 37.34 52.73
C MET A 1 -2.31 36.63 51.76
N VAL A 2 -1.96 36.62 50.48
CA VAL A 2 -2.76 36.05 49.39
C VAL A 2 -1.78 35.25 48.56
N ASP A 3 -1.89 33.93 48.64
CA ASP A 3 -1.13 32.98 47.85
C ASP A 3 -1.55 33.08 46.39
N ALA A 4 -0.62 33.49 45.52
CA ALA A 4 -0.78 33.37 44.09
C ALA A 4 -0.45 31.93 43.69
N MET A 5 -1.50 31.20 43.31
CA MET A 5 -1.42 29.84 42.80
C MET A 5 -0.54 29.83 41.54
N SER A 6 0.51 29.00 41.60
CA SER A 6 1.38 28.65 40.49
C SER A 6 0.54 27.96 39.42
N ASP A 7 0.37 28.60 38.27
CA ASP A 7 -0.14 27.96 37.07
C ASP A 7 0.82 26.82 36.69
N GLY A 8 0.31 25.60 36.79
CA GLY A 8 0.98 24.39 36.34
C GLY A 8 1.11 24.44 34.83
N ASP A 9 2.35 24.56 34.36
CA ASP A 9 2.74 24.40 32.97
C ASP A 9 2.38 22.98 32.52
N LEU A 10 1.23 22.84 31.85
CA LEU A 10 0.80 21.63 31.19
C LEU A 10 1.63 21.48 29.91
N SER A 11 2.87 21.02 30.08
CA SER A 11 3.73 20.59 29.00
C SER A 11 2.96 19.61 28.11
N ALA A 12 2.73 20.02 26.85
CA ALA A 12 2.04 19.22 25.84
C ALA A 12 2.67 17.82 25.71
N PRO A 13 1.86 16.77 25.47
CA PRO A 13 2.38 15.42 25.32
C PRO A 13 3.31 15.35 24.10
N ASP A 14 4.45 14.68 24.28
CA ASP A 14 5.44 14.35 23.24
C ASP A 14 4.74 14.08 21.90
N GLU A 15 5.00 14.94 20.92
CA GLU A 15 4.60 14.75 19.53
C GLU A 15 5.17 13.42 19.07
N PHE A 16 4.31 12.43 18.83
CA PHE A 16 4.68 11.16 18.19
C PHE A 16 5.16 11.45 16.76
N SER A 17 6.41 11.88 16.59
CA SER A 17 7.03 12.07 15.29
C SER A 17 7.45 10.70 14.75
N ILE A 18 6.61 10.12 13.89
CA ILE A 18 7.00 8.94 13.13
C ILE A 18 7.93 9.39 12.00
N GLU A 19 9.24 9.21 12.17
CA GLU A 19 10.19 9.39 11.07
C GLU A 19 9.92 8.34 10.00
N LEU A 20 9.40 8.79 8.86
CA LEU A 20 9.20 7.94 7.70
C LEU A 20 10.48 7.93 6.87
N PRO A 21 10.91 6.76 6.35
CA PRO A 21 12.00 6.74 5.40
C PRO A 21 11.63 7.58 4.18
N PRO A 22 12.59 8.25 3.52
CA PRO A 22 12.34 9.00 2.30
C PRO A 22 11.59 8.11 1.30
N ASN A 23 10.47 8.61 0.78
CA ASN A 23 9.63 7.86 -0.14
C ASN A 23 8.98 8.78 -1.18
N SER A 24 8.67 8.22 -2.34
CA SER A 24 8.01 8.95 -3.43
C SER A 24 6.95 8.07 -4.07
N ARG A 25 5.74 8.61 -4.21
CA ARG A 25 4.62 7.84 -4.78
C ARG A 25 4.61 7.95 -6.30
N ILE A 26 4.70 6.79 -6.94
CA ILE A 26 4.56 6.61 -8.38
C ILE A 26 3.07 6.67 -8.74
N ARG A 27 2.74 7.59 -9.63
CA ARG A 27 1.42 7.76 -10.23
C ARG A 27 1.23 6.87 -11.45
N ALA A 28 2.25 6.83 -12.32
CA ALA A 28 2.20 6.12 -13.58
C ALA A 28 3.59 5.60 -13.98
N LEU A 29 3.57 4.52 -14.74
CA LEU A 29 4.74 3.94 -15.41
C LEU A 29 4.47 3.83 -16.90
N LYS A 30 5.51 3.95 -17.72
CA LYS A 30 5.47 3.65 -19.16
C LYS A 30 6.76 2.94 -19.56
N PHE A 31 6.62 1.76 -20.15
CA PHE A 31 7.75 0.96 -20.63
C PHE A 31 7.97 1.20 -22.12
N GLU A 32 9.16 1.64 -22.50
CA GLU A 32 9.63 1.69 -23.90
C GLU A 32 10.58 0.52 -24.15
N MET A 33 10.01 -0.66 -24.43
CA MET A 33 10.77 -1.92 -24.54
C MET A 33 11.83 -1.89 -25.66
N GLU A 34 11.57 -1.15 -26.74
CA GLU A 34 12.51 -1.01 -27.87
C GLU A 34 13.79 -0.25 -27.49
N LYS A 35 13.70 0.65 -26.51
CA LYS A 35 14.81 1.47 -26.04
C LYS A 35 15.39 0.98 -24.72
N ASP A 36 14.76 -0.03 -24.12
CA ASP A 36 15.09 -0.53 -22.80
C ASP A 36 15.04 0.57 -21.72
N VAL A 37 13.92 1.30 -21.71
CA VAL A 37 13.70 2.45 -20.82
C VAL A 37 12.36 2.33 -20.09
N LEU A 38 12.38 2.68 -18.80
CA LEU A 38 11.20 2.86 -17.96
C LEU A 38 11.03 4.33 -17.57
N HIS A 39 9.90 4.91 -17.96
CA HIS A 39 9.49 6.24 -17.57
C HIS A 39 8.61 6.17 -16.32
N VAL A 40 8.94 6.99 -15.32
CA VAL A 40 8.29 7.03 -14.01
C VAL A 40 7.75 8.44 -13.76
N PHE A 41 6.45 8.52 -13.46
CA PHE A 41 5.73 9.75 -13.16
C PHE A 41 5.25 9.71 -11.70
N PHE A 42 5.47 10.79 -10.96
CA PHE A 42 5.15 10.88 -9.53
C PHE A 42 3.88 11.70 -9.27
N ASP A 43 3.31 11.56 -8.07
CA ASP A 43 2.09 12.27 -7.65
C ASP A 43 2.33 13.77 -7.33
N ASP A 44 3.55 14.15 -6.98
CA ASP A 44 3.94 15.47 -6.45
C ASP A 44 4.23 16.53 -7.52
N ASP A 45 3.63 16.41 -8.71
CA ASP A 45 3.99 17.15 -9.93
C ASP A 45 5.49 17.05 -10.27
N GLY A 46 6.18 16.03 -9.74
CA GLY A 46 7.58 15.78 -9.98
C GLY A 46 7.88 15.52 -11.46
N ALA A 47 9.03 16.02 -11.90
CA ALA A 47 9.53 15.76 -13.25
C ALA A 47 9.63 14.25 -13.52
N GLU A 48 9.30 13.88 -14.76
CA GLU A 48 9.49 12.53 -15.28
C GLU A 48 10.91 12.02 -14.99
N ARG A 49 11.00 10.81 -14.45
CA ARG A 49 12.28 10.11 -14.27
C ARG A 49 12.38 8.98 -15.27
N VAL A 50 13.54 8.91 -15.91
CA VAL A 50 13.87 7.90 -16.91
C VAL A 50 14.86 6.94 -16.29
N LEU A 51 14.51 5.66 -16.25
CA LEU A 51 15.33 4.59 -15.69
C LEU A 51 15.78 3.64 -16.79
N LYS A 52 17.03 3.18 -16.70
CA LYS A 52 17.52 1.98 -17.39
C LYS A 52 17.38 0.76 -16.46
N PRO A 53 17.44 -0.48 -16.97
CA PRO A 53 17.37 -1.68 -16.13
C PRO A 53 18.36 -1.68 -14.97
N ALA A 54 19.61 -1.28 -15.25
CA ALA A 54 20.68 -1.24 -14.25
C ALA A 54 20.46 -0.20 -13.14
N ASP A 55 19.56 0.76 -13.33
CA ASP A 55 19.21 1.71 -12.27
C ASP A 55 18.25 1.09 -11.23
N LEU A 56 17.56 -0.01 -11.55
CA LEU A 56 16.64 -0.68 -10.64
C LEU A 56 17.37 -1.74 -9.82
N LEU A 57 17.61 -1.43 -8.54
CA LEU A 57 18.39 -2.28 -7.65
C LEU A 57 17.56 -3.39 -6.99
N ALA A 58 16.33 -3.06 -6.61
CA ALA A 58 15.45 -4.01 -5.95
C ALA A 58 13.96 -3.75 -6.23
N LEU A 59 13.20 -4.83 -6.22
CA LEU A 59 11.75 -4.86 -6.31
C LEU A 59 11.19 -5.42 -5.00
N HIS A 60 10.29 -4.63 -4.42
CA HIS A 60 9.56 -4.96 -3.21
C HIS A 60 8.07 -5.09 -3.49
N GLY A 61 7.42 -6.01 -2.81
CA GLY A 61 5.98 -6.19 -2.92
C GLY A 61 5.36 -6.43 -1.57
N GLY A 62 4.10 -6.06 -1.44
CA GLY A 62 3.39 -6.23 -0.20
C GLY A 62 1.89 -6.23 -0.40
N TYR A 63 1.23 -6.81 0.58
CA TYR A 63 -0.20 -6.72 0.75
C TYR A 63 -0.44 -5.94 2.04
N ILE A 64 -1.03 -4.75 1.96
CA ILE A 64 -1.25 -3.91 3.13
C ILE A 64 -2.73 -3.97 3.54
N ARG A 65 -2.97 -4.01 4.85
CA ARG A 65 -4.28 -3.77 5.46
C ARG A 65 -4.51 -2.25 5.54
N SER A 66 -5.71 -1.82 5.18
CA SER A 66 -6.18 -0.45 5.31
C SER A 66 -7.46 -0.47 6.13
N GLU A 67 -7.44 0.17 7.28
CA GLU A 67 -8.59 0.27 8.18
C GLU A 67 -9.26 1.63 7.99
N THR A 68 -10.53 1.62 7.60
CA THR A 68 -11.35 2.83 7.52
C THR A 68 -12.38 2.79 8.64
N LEU A 69 -12.31 3.76 9.55
CA LEU A 69 -13.29 3.97 10.60
C LEU A 69 -14.33 5.00 10.12
N THR A 70 -15.52 4.53 9.78
CA THR A 70 -16.64 5.42 9.46
C THR A 70 -17.53 5.56 10.70
N ARG A 71 -17.63 6.78 11.25
CA ARG A 71 -18.60 7.11 12.29
C ARG A 71 -19.86 7.64 11.62
N THR A 72 -20.94 6.88 11.64
CA THR A 72 -22.25 7.37 11.18
C THR A 72 -22.83 8.31 12.23
N PRO A 73 -23.21 9.55 11.88
CA PRO A 73 -23.93 10.41 12.80
C PRO A 73 -25.29 9.76 13.12
N THR A 74 -25.62 9.65 14.40
CA THR A 74 -26.89 9.14 14.91
C THR A 74 -28.04 10.01 14.42
N LYS A 75 -28.67 9.62 13.29
CA LYS A 75 -30.00 10.09 12.92
C LYS A 75 -31.01 8.96 13.15
N SER A 76 -32.08 9.33 13.82
CA SER A 76 -33.14 8.49 14.35
C SER A 76 -33.79 7.57 13.31
N SER A 77 -34.18 6.39 13.81
CA SER A 77 -35.24 5.51 13.31
C SER A 77 -35.14 4.97 11.87
N SER A 78 -34.52 3.80 11.72
CA SER A 78 -35.02 2.77 10.80
C SER A 78 -34.60 1.38 11.30
N LYS A 79 -35.53 0.42 11.18
CA LYS A 79 -35.47 -0.93 11.77
C LYS A 79 -34.27 -1.74 11.22
N PRO A 80 -33.52 -2.49 12.06
CA PRO A 80 -32.44 -3.35 11.57
C PRO A 80 -32.98 -4.59 10.88
N SER A 81 -32.50 -4.84 9.66
CA SER A 81 -32.65 -6.12 8.95
C SER A 81 -31.64 -7.12 9.51
N PHE A 82 -32.13 -8.12 10.25
CA PHE A 82 -31.37 -9.27 10.74
C PHE A 82 -31.16 -10.26 9.60
N GLY A 83 -29.97 -10.32 9.00
CA GLY A 83 -29.78 -11.24 7.86
C GLY A 83 -28.36 -11.64 7.43
N SER A 84 -27.27 -11.16 8.05
CA SER A 84 -25.93 -11.47 7.51
C SER A 84 -24.82 -11.72 8.54
N LEU A 85 -25.16 -12.15 9.75
CA LEU A 85 -24.18 -12.55 10.76
C LEU A 85 -24.05 -14.08 10.84
N GLY A 86 -23.36 -14.67 9.87
CA GLY A 86 -23.00 -16.08 9.93
C GLY A 86 -22.18 -16.50 8.71
N MET A 87 -21.04 -17.15 8.97
CA MET A 87 -20.08 -17.74 8.01
C MET A 87 -18.94 -16.85 7.50
N MET A 88 -17.98 -16.47 8.36
CA MET A 88 -16.59 -16.22 7.91
C MET A 88 -15.53 -16.68 8.93
N ALA A 89 -15.80 -17.76 9.66
CA ALA A 89 -14.73 -18.56 10.27
C ALA A 89 -14.75 -19.89 9.51
N MET A 90 -13.58 -20.35 9.05
CA MET A 90 -13.38 -21.55 8.21
C MET A 90 -13.47 -21.29 6.70
N THR A 91 -12.39 -20.80 6.12
CA THR A 91 -11.78 -21.39 4.92
C THR A 91 -10.45 -20.68 4.65
N GLY A 92 -9.34 -21.42 4.74
CA GLY A 92 -7.99 -20.99 4.33
C GLY A 92 -7.88 -20.86 2.81
N MET A 93 -8.72 -20.02 2.21
CA MET A 93 -8.78 -19.75 0.78
C MET A 93 -8.29 -18.33 0.47
N PRO A 94 -7.70 -18.12 -0.73
CA PRO A 94 -6.81 -17.01 -1.02
C PRO A 94 -7.52 -15.66 -0.88
N ILE A 95 -6.78 -14.73 -0.28
CA ILE A 95 -7.23 -13.39 0.10
C ILE A 95 -7.54 -12.60 -1.18
N ASN A 96 -8.82 -12.34 -1.39
CA ASN A 96 -9.32 -11.52 -2.49
C ASN A 96 -9.01 -10.03 -2.17
N PRO A 97 -8.36 -9.26 -3.06
CA PRO A 97 -8.19 -7.81 -2.91
C PRO A 97 -9.55 -7.12 -3.00
N GLY A 98 -10.17 -6.90 -1.84
CA GLY A 98 -11.44 -6.19 -1.72
C GLY A 98 -12.40 -6.72 -0.67
N LYS A 99 -12.00 -7.67 0.19
CA LYS A 99 -12.84 -8.03 1.35
C LYS A 99 -12.86 -6.90 2.36
N VAL A 100 -13.89 -6.06 2.27
CA VAL A 100 -14.36 -5.17 3.35
C VAL A 100 -14.87 -6.05 4.48
N VAL A 101 -14.17 -6.09 5.62
CA VAL A 101 -14.71 -6.69 6.84
C VAL A 101 -15.36 -5.58 7.66
N ASP A 102 -16.70 -5.50 7.61
CA ASP A 102 -17.47 -4.57 8.42
C ASP A 102 -17.63 -5.09 9.85
N LYS A 103 -16.94 -4.47 10.81
CA LYS A 103 -17.17 -4.71 12.25
C LYS A 103 -17.85 -3.50 12.86
N ILE A 104 -18.99 -3.72 13.52
CA ILE A 104 -19.64 -2.70 14.34
C ILE A 104 -18.99 -2.71 15.72
N ILE A 105 -18.22 -1.68 16.03
CA ILE A 105 -17.54 -1.54 17.31
C ILE A 105 -18.35 -0.55 18.17
N SER A 106 -18.97 -1.08 19.23
CA SER A 106 -19.75 -0.36 20.26
C SER A 106 -21.17 0.10 19.86
N LYS A 107 -21.94 0.51 20.89
CA LYS A 107 -23.30 1.06 20.80
C LYS A 107 -23.39 2.35 19.97
N ASP A 108 -22.27 2.94 19.58
CA ASP A 108 -22.17 4.21 18.84
C ASP A 108 -22.05 4.04 17.30
N GLN A 109 -22.41 2.87 16.76
CA GLN A 109 -22.45 2.62 15.30
C GLN A 109 -21.14 2.97 14.57
N VAL A 110 -19.98 2.64 15.17
CA VAL A 110 -18.69 2.78 14.47
C VAL A 110 -18.53 1.61 13.51
N HIS A 111 -18.54 1.88 12.21
CA HIS A 111 -18.26 0.90 11.17
C HIS A 111 -16.76 0.87 10.90
N LEU A 112 -16.10 -0.22 11.28
CA LEU A 112 -14.73 -0.52 10.85
C LEU A 112 -14.82 -1.34 9.56
N SER A 113 -14.28 -0.80 8.47
CA SER A 113 -14.08 -1.50 7.20
C SER A 113 -12.59 -1.80 7.04
N GLU A 114 -12.22 -3.07 7.01
CA GLU A 114 -10.85 -3.51 6.68
C GLU A 114 -10.77 -3.79 5.18
N GLU A 115 -9.92 -3.08 4.43
CA GLU A 115 -9.61 -3.35 3.03
C GLU A 115 -8.16 -3.81 2.87
N PHE A 116 -7.88 -4.54 1.79
CA PHE A 116 -6.52 -4.96 1.47
C PHE A 116 -6.08 -4.44 0.10
N HIS A 117 -4.85 -3.92 0.05
CA HIS A 117 -4.29 -3.35 -1.17
C HIS A 117 -2.92 -3.92 -1.50
N PHE A 118 -2.67 -4.15 -2.78
CA PHE A 118 -1.34 -4.44 -3.29
C PHE A 118 -0.50 -3.15 -3.33
N VAL A 119 0.74 -3.24 -2.86
CA VAL A 119 1.74 -2.19 -2.94
C VAL A 119 3.00 -2.76 -3.55
N LEU A 120 3.61 -2.02 -4.47
CA LEU A 120 4.91 -2.35 -5.05
C LEU A 120 5.89 -1.22 -4.73
N GLY A 121 7.13 -1.58 -4.42
CA GLY A 121 8.23 -0.68 -4.13
C GLY A 121 9.40 -0.93 -5.09
N LEU A 122 10.02 0.14 -5.56
CA LEU A 122 11.16 0.14 -6.46
C LEU A 122 12.31 0.85 -5.73
N ARG A 123 13.42 0.13 -5.53
CA ARG A 123 14.68 0.73 -5.08
C ARG A 123 15.50 1.11 -6.29
N VAL A 124 15.80 2.40 -6.40
CA VAL A 124 16.55 2.95 -7.53
C VAL A 124 17.93 3.42 -7.09
N ALA A 125 18.93 3.18 -7.93
CA ALA A 125 20.29 3.64 -7.69
C ALA A 125 20.35 5.16 -7.50
N ARG A 126 21.26 5.62 -6.63
CA ARG A 126 21.52 7.05 -6.37
C ARG A 126 20.30 7.84 -5.85
N THR A 127 19.24 7.14 -5.43
CA THR A 127 18.06 7.76 -4.83
C THR A 127 17.86 7.17 -3.43
N PRO A 128 17.89 7.99 -2.37
CA PRO A 128 17.67 7.50 -1.01
C PRO A 128 16.20 7.08 -0.81
N ALA A 129 15.29 7.67 -1.58
CA ALA A 129 13.87 7.41 -1.46
C ALA A 129 13.45 6.06 -2.05
N LEU A 130 12.58 5.34 -1.34
CA LEU A 130 11.86 4.21 -1.88
C LEU A 130 10.71 4.73 -2.75
N TRP A 131 10.71 4.36 -4.04
CA TRP A 131 9.59 4.70 -4.91
C TRP A 131 8.52 3.64 -4.78
N TYR A 132 7.25 4.00 -4.63
CA TYR A 132 6.21 3.01 -4.43
C TYR A 132 4.92 3.36 -5.18
N LEU A 133 4.14 2.34 -5.53
CA LEU A 133 2.79 2.50 -6.06
C LEU A 133 1.79 1.70 -5.24
N ARG A 134 0.56 2.21 -5.15
CA ARG A 134 -0.58 1.50 -4.58
C ARG A 134 -1.53 1.09 -5.70
N ALA A 135 -1.78 -0.21 -5.82
CA ALA A 135 -2.57 -0.77 -6.91
C ALA A 135 -4.00 -0.20 -6.99
N SER A 136 -4.62 0.13 -5.84
CA SER A 136 -5.96 0.71 -5.78
C SER A 136 -6.08 2.08 -6.46
N SER A 137 -4.97 2.78 -6.64
CA SER A 137 -4.92 4.13 -7.22
C SER A 137 -4.08 4.23 -8.49
N PHE A 138 -3.48 3.12 -8.92
CA PHE A 138 -2.51 3.12 -10.00
C PHE A 138 -3.19 2.91 -11.35
N ASN A 139 -2.83 3.73 -12.35
CA ASN A 139 -3.36 3.57 -13.70
C ASN A 139 -2.59 2.50 -14.47
N PHE A 140 -3.04 1.25 -14.38
CA PHE A 140 -2.40 0.13 -15.09
C PHE A 140 -2.37 0.27 -16.61
N ARG A 141 -3.28 1.05 -17.21
CA ARG A 141 -3.35 1.23 -18.66
C ARG A 141 -2.11 1.92 -19.21
N THR A 142 -1.48 2.83 -18.47
CA THR A 142 -0.25 3.49 -18.94
C THR A 142 0.93 2.52 -18.97
N ALA A 143 0.98 1.60 -18.01
CA ALA A 143 2.09 0.67 -17.84
C ALA A 143 1.97 -0.59 -18.73
N LEU A 144 0.76 -1.10 -18.88
CA LEU A 144 0.48 -2.36 -19.56
C LEU A 144 -0.11 -2.17 -20.96
N GLY A 145 -0.62 -0.97 -21.28
CA GLY A 145 -1.25 -0.67 -22.56
C GLY A 145 -2.45 -1.58 -22.82
N PRO A 146 -2.50 -2.29 -23.97
CA PRO A 146 -3.61 -3.17 -24.33
C PRO A 146 -3.71 -4.43 -23.45
N GLU A 147 -2.65 -4.78 -22.71
CA GLU A 147 -2.67 -5.95 -21.83
C GLU A 147 -3.42 -5.69 -20.52
N ALA A 148 -3.74 -4.43 -20.21
CA ALA A 148 -4.47 -4.06 -19.00
C ALA A 148 -5.90 -4.62 -19.02
N THR A 149 -6.25 -5.31 -17.93
CA THR A 149 -7.56 -5.91 -17.70
C THR A 149 -8.38 -5.12 -16.66
N TYR A 150 -9.60 -5.58 -16.36
CA TYR A 150 -10.42 -5.02 -15.27
C TYR A 150 -10.02 -5.53 -13.87
N SER A 151 -9.20 -6.58 -13.79
CA SER A 151 -8.77 -7.14 -12.51
C SER A 151 -7.45 -6.53 -12.05
N THR A 152 -7.50 -5.83 -10.92
CA THR A 152 -6.31 -5.27 -10.27
C THR A 152 -5.26 -6.34 -9.97
N GLU A 153 -5.66 -7.54 -9.58
CA GLU A 153 -4.72 -8.63 -9.30
C GLU A 153 -4.02 -9.11 -10.57
N ILE A 154 -4.76 -9.32 -11.66
CA ILE A 154 -4.18 -9.74 -12.94
C ILE A 154 -3.22 -8.67 -13.45
N ASN A 155 -3.61 -7.40 -13.36
CA ASN A 155 -2.77 -6.28 -13.76
C ASN A 155 -1.51 -6.15 -12.90
N CYS A 156 -1.61 -6.33 -11.58
CA CYS A 156 -0.43 -6.37 -10.69
C CYS A 156 0.52 -7.49 -11.11
N ARG A 157 0.00 -8.68 -11.42
CA ARG A 157 0.80 -9.82 -11.87
C ARG A 157 1.51 -9.57 -13.18
N GLN A 158 0.83 -8.96 -14.16
CA GLN A 158 1.46 -8.56 -15.42
C GLN A 158 2.52 -7.48 -15.18
N LEU A 159 2.23 -6.49 -14.34
CA LEU A 159 3.17 -5.41 -14.01
C LEU A 159 4.43 -5.94 -13.34
N VAL A 160 4.30 -6.83 -12.36
CA VAL A 160 5.44 -7.49 -11.70
C VAL A 160 6.27 -8.29 -12.70
N ARG A 161 5.62 -9.06 -13.60
CA ARG A 161 6.34 -9.77 -14.66
C ARG A 161 7.11 -8.83 -15.58
N ARG A 162 6.50 -7.71 -15.97
CA ARG A 162 7.12 -6.71 -16.84
C ARG A 162 8.29 -6.02 -16.16
N LEU A 163 8.18 -5.68 -14.88
CA LEU A 163 9.28 -5.14 -14.07
C LEU A 163 10.44 -6.14 -13.93
N CYS A 164 10.14 -7.40 -13.62
CA CYS A 164 11.16 -8.45 -13.54
C CYS A 164 11.83 -8.75 -14.89
N GLY A 165 11.10 -8.58 -16.00
CA GLY A 165 11.64 -8.72 -17.35
C GLY A 165 12.49 -7.51 -17.77
N PHE A 166 12.08 -6.30 -17.37
CA PHE A 166 12.83 -5.07 -17.60
C PHE A 166 14.15 -5.04 -16.83
N ALA A 167 14.15 -5.39 -15.54
CA ALA A 167 15.35 -5.44 -14.71
C ALA A 167 15.57 -6.84 -14.14
N PRO A 168 16.13 -7.78 -14.94
CA PRO A 168 16.28 -9.16 -14.52
C PRO A 168 17.19 -9.32 -13.30
N ASP A 169 18.20 -8.47 -13.18
CA ASP A 169 19.23 -8.49 -12.12
C ASP A 169 18.80 -7.79 -10.83
N ALA A 170 17.63 -7.13 -10.82
CA ALA A 170 17.12 -6.49 -9.62
C ALA A 170 16.82 -7.54 -8.53
N VAL A 171 17.24 -7.25 -7.29
CA VAL A 171 16.94 -8.09 -6.12
C VAL A 171 15.43 -8.15 -5.90
N ARG A 172 14.89 -9.33 -5.62
CA ARG A 172 13.45 -9.54 -5.42
C ARG A 172 13.21 -9.97 -3.99
N ASP A 173 12.29 -9.29 -3.30
CA ASP A 173 11.90 -9.74 -1.97
C ASP A 173 11.07 -11.04 -2.03
N ASN A 174 10.74 -11.56 -0.84
CA ASN A 174 9.96 -12.78 -0.71
C ASN A 174 8.58 -12.66 -1.35
N PHE A 175 7.97 -11.46 -1.32
CA PHE A 175 6.67 -11.24 -1.93
C PHE A 175 6.76 -11.31 -3.46
N ILE A 176 7.68 -10.57 -4.09
CA ILE A 176 7.88 -10.58 -5.54
C ILE A 176 8.28 -11.98 -6.03
N THR A 177 9.11 -12.67 -5.27
CA THR A 177 9.51 -14.06 -5.54
C THR A 177 8.30 -14.98 -5.48
N ALA A 178 7.53 -14.96 -4.39
CA ALA A 178 6.33 -15.78 -4.25
C ALA A 178 5.29 -15.47 -5.33
N TYR A 179 5.07 -14.20 -5.64
CA TYR A 179 4.07 -13.75 -6.60
C TYR A 179 4.43 -14.13 -8.03
N SER A 180 5.72 -14.09 -8.39
CA SER A 180 6.22 -14.52 -9.70
C SER A 180 6.21 -16.05 -9.86
N GLN A 181 6.53 -16.79 -8.80
CA GLN A 181 6.59 -18.26 -8.79
C GLN A 181 5.26 -18.95 -8.43
N ARG A 182 4.20 -18.18 -8.17
CA ARG A 182 2.89 -18.68 -7.71
C ARG A 182 2.96 -19.48 -6.40
N LEU A 183 3.87 -19.09 -5.52
CA LEU A 183 3.96 -19.63 -4.16
C LEU A 183 2.96 -18.92 -3.22
N PRO A 184 2.69 -19.48 -2.04
CA PRO A 184 1.93 -18.79 -1.01
C PRO A 184 2.53 -17.41 -0.70
N LEU A 185 1.67 -16.39 -0.68
CA LEU A 185 2.10 -15.03 -0.38
C LEU A 185 2.41 -14.87 1.10
N PRO A 186 3.40 -14.02 1.46
CA PRO A 186 3.64 -13.69 2.86
C PRO A 186 2.43 -12.97 3.47
N PRO A 187 2.32 -12.94 4.81
CA PRO A 187 1.18 -12.32 5.49
C PRO A 187 1.05 -10.83 5.14
N ALA A 188 -0.17 -10.33 5.25
CA ALA A 188 -0.44 -8.92 5.05
C ALA A 188 0.24 -8.06 6.13
N LEU A 189 0.75 -6.92 5.71
CA LEU A 189 1.31 -5.89 6.57
C LEU A 189 0.18 -5.02 7.13
N ASN A 190 0.39 -4.40 8.29
CA ASN A 190 -0.61 -3.57 8.96
C ASN A 190 -0.88 -2.22 8.28
N GLY A 191 -0.08 -1.85 7.28
CA GLY A 191 -0.29 -0.63 6.51
C GLY A 191 0.88 -0.22 5.64
N LEU A 192 0.75 0.92 4.99
CA LEU A 192 1.78 1.48 4.12
C LEU A 192 3.06 1.83 4.89
N ILE A 193 2.96 2.32 6.12
CA ILE A 193 4.13 2.70 6.93
C ILE A 193 5.02 1.48 7.20
N GLU A 194 4.41 0.35 7.58
CA GLU A 194 5.15 -0.90 7.80
C GLU A 194 5.81 -1.38 6.51
N PHE A 195 5.09 -1.35 5.39
CA PHE A 195 5.66 -1.65 4.08
C PHE A 195 6.89 -0.78 3.77
N LEU A 196 6.78 0.54 3.93
CA LEU A 196 7.86 1.47 3.66
C LEU A 196 9.07 1.18 4.57
N ARG A 197 8.89 0.82 5.84
CA ARG A 197 9.99 0.45 6.74
C ARG A 197 10.70 -0.84 6.29
N VAL A 198 9.93 -1.90 6.07
CA VAL A 198 10.45 -3.22 5.66
C VAL A 198 11.19 -3.12 4.33
N ALA A 199 10.59 -2.48 3.32
CA ALA A 199 11.20 -2.29 2.00
C ALA A 199 12.36 -1.27 2.03
N SER A 200 12.36 -0.32 2.97
CA SER A 200 13.46 0.64 3.10
C SER A 200 14.71 0.03 3.74
N GLY A 201 14.62 -1.16 4.35
CA GLY A 201 15.71 -1.75 5.12
C GLY A 201 15.97 -1.02 6.44
N ALA A 202 15.04 -0.16 6.88
CA ALA A 202 15.09 0.48 8.18
C ALA A 202 14.79 -0.60 9.22
N ARG A 203 15.80 -0.99 10.01
CA ARG A 203 15.65 -2.00 11.06
C ARG A 203 14.62 -1.51 12.09
N LEU A 204 13.74 -2.42 12.50
CA LEU A 204 12.83 -2.28 13.66
C LEU A 204 13.62 -2.29 14.97
#